data_AF-A0A2P4YUM7-F1
#
_entry.id   AF-A0A2P4YUM7-F1
#
_cell.length_a   1.000
_cell.length_b   1.000
_cell.length_c   1.000
_cell.angle_alpha   90.00
_cell.angle_beta   90.00
_cell.angle_gamma   90.00
#
_symmetry.space_group_name_H-M   'P 1'
#
loop_
_entity.id
_entity.type
_entity.pdbx_description
1 polymer ?
#
loop_
_entity_poly.entity_id
_entity_poly.type
_entity_poly.pdbx_seq_one_letter_code
_entity_poly.pdbx_strand_id
1 'polypeptide(L)'
;MLKSVRNVGLEFRDGLIPDYVMGETSCCVLFLSVRYHLLHNTYLEERVQSVKKDDPTRYKTKLVLCFVDVDDNEVALREINRVALLSDFTLVLAWSWLEAARYLETFKAYENKSATIIKEKVEAEFLPKANDVLTSIRSVNKTDVITLLSTFGTVKGLMNASMEEL
;
A
#
# COMPACT_ATOMS: atom_id res chain seq x y z
N MET A 1 -20.49 6.41 3.71
CA MET A 1 -19.35 5.94 2.89
C MET A 1 -19.45 6.37 1.43
N LEU A 2 -20.42 5.89 0.64
CA LEU A 2 -20.53 6.19 -0.81
C LEU A 2 -20.56 7.69 -1.18
N LYS A 3 -21.23 8.53 -0.38
CA LYS A 3 -21.26 10.00 -0.58
C LYS A 3 -19.88 10.67 -0.50
N SER A 4 -18.89 9.97 0.06
CA SER A 4 -17.52 10.46 0.24
C SER A 4 -16.61 10.07 -0.93
N VAL A 5 -17.05 9.17 -1.82
CA VAL A 5 -16.35 8.85 -3.08
C VAL A 5 -16.64 9.95 -4.09
N ARG A 6 -15.60 10.53 -4.68
CA ARG A 6 -15.68 11.68 -5.59
C ARG A 6 -14.86 11.51 -6.87
N ASN A 7 -13.79 10.71 -6.82
CA ASN A 7 -12.80 10.63 -7.90
C ASN A 7 -13.05 9.45 -8.87
N VAL A 8 -14.09 8.64 -8.63
CA VAL A 8 -14.41 7.44 -9.42
C VAL A 8 -15.92 7.38 -9.63
N GLY A 9 -16.36 6.94 -10.83
CA GLY A 9 -17.77 6.68 -11.13
C GLY A 9 -18.30 5.45 -10.41
N LEU A 10 -19.49 5.55 -9.84
CA LEU A 10 -20.16 4.43 -9.15
C LEU A 10 -21.21 3.81 -10.06
N GLU A 11 -21.18 2.48 -10.16
CA GLU A 11 -22.19 1.67 -10.83
C GLU A 11 -22.79 0.70 -9.82
N PHE A 12 -24.12 0.61 -9.76
CA PHE A 12 -24.83 -0.32 -8.89
C PHE A 12 -25.23 -1.54 -9.70
N ARG A 13 -24.86 -2.74 -9.20
CA ARG A 13 -25.23 -4.02 -9.81
C ARG A 13 -25.82 -4.92 -8.75
N ASP A 14 -26.92 -5.56 -9.10
CA ASP A 14 -27.55 -6.58 -8.26
C ASP A 14 -26.79 -7.91 -8.35
N GLY A 15 -26.91 -8.72 -7.30
CA GLY A 15 -26.29 -10.06 -7.25
C GLY A 15 -24.78 -10.08 -7.04
N LEU A 16 -24.15 -8.94 -6.72
CA LEU A 16 -22.74 -8.92 -6.32
C LEU A 16 -22.56 -9.63 -4.98
N ILE A 17 -21.64 -10.59 -4.94
CA ILE A 17 -21.27 -11.25 -3.70
C ILE A 17 -20.40 -10.32 -2.84
N PRO A 18 -19.32 -9.69 -3.34
CA PRO A 18 -18.59 -8.66 -2.59
C PRO A 18 -19.38 -7.34 -2.52
N ASP A 19 -19.07 -6.49 -1.56
CA ASP A 19 -19.75 -5.19 -1.40
C ASP A 19 -19.26 -4.17 -2.46
N TYR A 20 -17.99 -4.27 -2.85
CA TYR A 20 -17.42 -3.49 -3.96
C TYR A 20 -16.55 -4.35 -4.85
N VAL A 21 -16.58 -4.05 -6.15
CA VAL A 21 -15.71 -4.66 -7.16
C VAL A 21 -15.04 -3.55 -7.97
N MET A 22 -13.72 -3.64 -8.11
CA MET A 22 -12.90 -2.70 -8.88
C MET A 22 -12.21 -3.47 -10.00
N GLY A 23 -12.67 -3.24 -11.23
CA GLY A 23 -12.30 -4.06 -12.39
C GLY A 23 -12.94 -5.45 -12.29
N GLU A 24 -13.33 -6.04 -13.42
CA GLU A 24 -14.16 -7.26 -13.43
C GLU A 24 -13.51 -8.47 -12.73
N THR A 25 -12.18 -8.50 -12.66
CA THR A 25 -11.38 -9.58 -12.05
C THR A 25 -10.17 -9.06 -11.24
N SER A 26 -10.05 -7.74 -11.07
CA SER A 26 -8.84 -7.17 -10.45
C SER A 26 -8.93 -7.18 -8.93
N CYS A 27 -9.95 -6.53 -8.36
CA CYS A 27 -10.07 -6.38 -6.92
C CYS A 27 -11.51 -6.49 -6.43
N CYS A 28 -11.70 -7.20 -5.31
CA CYS A 28 -12.95 -7.22 -4.57
C CYS A 28 -12.74 -6.72 -3.13
N VAL A 29 -13.80 -6.13 -2.57
CA VAL A 29 -13.79 -5.57 -1.22
C VAL A 29 -15.02 -6.03 -0.46
N LEU A 30 -14.79 -6.52 0.76
CA LEU A 30 -15.82 -6.69 1.78
C LEU A 30 -15.73 -5.51 2.75
N PHE A 31 -16.86 -4.90 3.06
CA PHE A 31 -16.96 -3.81 4.01
C PHE A 31 -17.51 -4.31 5.35
N LEU A 32 -16.87 -3.89 6.43
CA LEU A 32 -17.26 -4.23 7.79
C LEU A 32 -17.04 -3.03 8.70
N SER A 33 -17.90 -2.81 9.69
CA SER A 33 -17.57 -1.92 10.82
C SER A 33 -17.26 -2.73 12.07
N VAL A 34 -16.40 -2.21 12.94
CA VAL A 34 -16.04 -2.88 14.19
C VAL A 34 -17.28 -3.08 15.06
N ARG A 35 -18.14 -2.06 15.17
CA ARG A 35 -19.42 -2.15 15.89
C ARG A 35 -20.31 -3.27 15.35
N TYR A 36 -20.36 -3.46 14.03
CA TYR A 36 -21.15 -4.51 13.43
C TYR A 36 -20.55 -5.90 13.72
N HIS A 37 -19.23 -6.03 13.67
CA HIS A 37 -18.55 -7.28 14.02
C HIS A 37 -18.82 -7.71 15.46
N LEU A 38 -18.84 -6.75 16.40
CA LEU A 38 -19.16 -7.03 17.80
C LEU A 38 -20.59 -7.57 18.00
N LEU A 39 -21.54 -7.16 17.13
CA LEU A 39 -22.91 -7.66 17.14
C LEU A 39 -23.04 -9.00 16.41
N HIS A 40 -22.26 -9.23 15.37
CA HIS A 40 -22.34 -10.37 14.47
C HIS A 40 -20.95 -10.91 14.14
N ASN A 41 -20.36 -11.66 15.08
CA ASN A 41 -18.97 -12.11 14.98
C ASN A 41 -18.71 -13.12 13.84
N THR A 42 -19.69 -13.93 13.43
CA THR A 42 -19.57 -14.90 12.33
C THR A 42 -19.72 -14.27 10.94
N TYR A 43 -20.25 -13.05 10.86
CA TYR A 43 -20.62 -12.43 9.59
C TYR A 43 -19.46 -12.37 8.59
N LEU A 44 -18.28 -11.91 9.04
CA LEU A 44 -17.13 -11.78 8.15
C LEU A 44 -16.70 -13.13 7.57
N GLU A 45 -16.70 -14.17 8.40
CA GLU A 45 -16.31 -15.52 7.98
C GLU A 45 -17.28 -16.07 6.93
N GLU A 46 -18.60 -15.91 7.14
CA GLU A 46 -19.63 -16.31 6.19
C GLU A 46 -19.53 -15.57 4.85
N ARG A 47 -19.22 -14.27 4.87
CA ARG A 47 -19.04 -13.45 3.67
C ARG A 47 -17.81 -13.87 2.90
N VAL A 48 -16.69 -14.10 3.58
CA VAL A 48 -15.45 -14.60 2.99
C VAL A 48 -15.66 -15.98 2.36
N GLN A 49 -16.36 -16.89 3.05
CA GLN A 49 -16.71 -18.20 2.48
C GLN A 49 -17.59 -18.07 1.24
N SER A 50 -18.53 -17.13 1.23
CA SER A 50 -19.40 -16.87 0.07
C SER A 50 -18.59 -16.42 -1.15
N VAL A 51 -17.62 -15.52 -0.96
CA VAL A 51 -16.70 -15.09 -2.03
C VAL A 51 -15.83 -16.25 -2.51
N LYS A 52 -15.33 -17.10 -1.60
CA LYS A 52 -14.53 -18.29 -1.95
C LYS A 52 -15.32 -19.35 -2.72
N LYS A 53 -16.60 -19.53 -2.41
CA LYS A 53 -17.49 -20.52 -3.06
C LYS A 53 -17.82 -20.16 -4.51
N ASP A 54 -17.97 -18.87 -4.80
CA ASP A 54 -18.25 -18.39 -6.15
C ASP A 54 -17.06 -18.60 -7.09
N ASP A 55 -15.88 -18.10 -6.72
CA ASP A 55 -14.63 -18.39 -7.43
C ASP A 55 -13.41 -18.03 -6.54
N PRO A 56 -12.60 -19.01 -6.12
CA PRO A 56 -11.47 -18.79 -5.23
C PRO A 56 -10.33 -17.97 -5.85
N THR A 57 -10.28 -17.84 -7.18
CA THR A 57 -9.16 -17.20 -7.92
C THR A 57 -9.56 -16.01 -8.76
N ARG A 58 -10.86 -15.68 -8.84
CA ARG A 58 -11.39 -14.60 -9.69
C ARG A 58 -10.74 -13.24 -9.48
N TYR A 59 -10.42 -12.91 -8.23
CA TYR A 59 -9.90 -11.61 -7.86
C TYR A 59 -8.43 -11.71 -7.48
N LYS A 60 -7.58 -10.92 -8.15
CA LYS A 60 -6.15 -10.82 -7.85
C LYS A 60 -5.91 -10.21 -6.46
N THR A 61 -6.73 -9.23 -6.08
CA THR A 61 -6.62 -8.55 -4.79
C THR A 61 -7.94 -8.64 -4.04
N LYS A 62 -7.89 -9.16 -2.81
CA LYS A 62 -9.06 -9.36 -1.95
C LYS A 62 -8.89 -8.53 -0.69
N LEU A 63 -9.83 -7.64 -0.41
CA LEU A 63 -9.70 -6.67 0.68
C LEU A 63 -10.86 -6.80 1.66
N VAL A 64 -10.55 -6.63 2.94
CA VAL A 64 -11.53 -6.30 3.97
C VAL A 64 -11.30 -4.84 4.35
N LEU A 65 -12.23 -3.96 3.98
CA LEU A 65 -12.22 -2.57 4.40
C LEU A 65 -13.00 -2.45 5.70
N CYS A 66 -12.28 -2.30 6.81
CA CYS A 66 -12.84 -2.24 8.14
C CYS A 66 -12.92 -0.78 8.63
N PHE A 67 -14.13 -0.33 8.94
CA PHE A 67 -14.39 0.97 9.54
C PHE A 67 -14.32 0.86 11.07
N VAL A 68 -13.35 1.57 11.66
CA VAL A 68 -13.11 1.61 13.10
C VAL A 68 -14.00 2.67 13.72
N ASP A 69 -15.11 2.25 14.30
CA ASP A 69 -16.18 3.10 14.81
C ASP A 69 -16.46 2.93 16.31
N VAL A 70 -15.54 2.26 17.01
CA VAL A 70 -15.58 2.01 18.46
C VAL A 70 -14.18 2.21 19.03
N ASP A 71 -14.07 2.78 20.23
CA ASP A 71 -12.78 3.03 20.89
C ASP A 71 -12.12 1.72 21.38
N ASP A 72 -12.89 0.83 22.04
CA ASP A 72 -12.43 -0.49 22.49
C ASP A 72 -12.39 -1.52 21.34
N ASN A 73 -11.53 -1.28 20.35
CA ASN A 73 -11.49 -2.06 19.11
C ASN A 73 -10.40 -3.14 19.06
N GLU A 74 -9.46 -3.19 20.00
CA GLU A 74 -8.27 -4.04 19.90
C GLU A 74 -8.57 -5.54 19.78
N VAL A 75 -9.51 -6.06 20.59
CA VAL A 75 -9.90 -7.47 20.59
C VAL A 75 -10.61 -7.81 19.28
N ALA A 76 -11.58 -6.99 18.89
CA ALA A 76 -12.33 -7.17 17.65
C ALA A 76 -11.42 -7.11 16.42
N LEU A 77 -10.50 -6.14 16.36
CA LEU A 77 -9.55 -6.03 15.24
C LEU A 77 -8.60 -7.22 15.17
N ARG A 78 -8.20 -7.78 16.31
CA ARG A 78 -7.38 -9.00 16.35
C ARG A 78 -8.13 -10.19 15.75
N GLU A 79 -9.40 -10.35 16.08
CA GLU A 79 -10.26 -11.41 15.53
C GLU A 79 -10.50 -11.21 14.03
N ILE A 80 -10.87 -10.00 13.61
CA ILE A 80 -11.06 -9.63 12.20
C ILE A 80 -9.77 -9.90 11.41
N ASN A 81 -8.62 -9.48 11.92
CA ASN A 81 -7.33 -9.68 11.26
C ASN A 81 -7.00 -11.16 11.11
N ARG A 82 -7.30 -11.99 12.13
CA ARG A 82 -7.11 -13.44 12.06
C ARG A 82 -7.96 -14.04 10.92
N VAL A 83 -9.23 -13.67 10.81
CA VAL A 83 -10.13 -14.18 9.76
C VAL A 83 -9.65 -13.73 8.36
N ALA A 84 -9.28 -12.46 8.21
CA ALA A 84 -8.78 -11.91 6.95
C ALA A 84 -7.48 -12.61 6.51
N LEU A 85 -6.50 -12.73 7.42
CA LEU A 85 -5.21 -13.35 7.16
C LEU A 85 -5.34 -14.83 6.78
N LEU A 86 -6.12 -15.61 7.53
CA LEU A 86 -6.35 -17.04 7.24
C LEU A 86 -7.11 -17.28 5.95
N SER A 87 -7.70 -16.22 5.37
CA SER A 87 -8.52 -16.31 4.17
C SER A 87 -7.91 -15.69 2.92
N ASP A 88 -6.65 -15.26 2.98
CA ASP A 88 -5.95 -14.53 1.92
C ASP A 88 -6.62 -13.20 1.55
N PHE A 89 -7.19 -12.51 2.54
CA PHE A 89 -7.67 -11.14 2.41
C PHE A 89 -6.70 -10.17 3.11
N THR A 90 -6.48 -9.02 2.51
CA THR A 90 -5.75 -7.92 3.17
C THR A 90 -6.73 -7.04 3.93
N LEU A 91 -6.49 -6.88 5.23
CA LEU A 91 -7.25 -5.97 6.09
C LEU A 91 -6.75 -4.53 5.90
N VAL A 92 -7.68 -3.60 5.62
CA VAL A 92 -7.42 -2.16 5.56
C VAL A 92 -8.34 -1.48 6.56
N LEU A 93 -7.77 -0.70 7.47
CA LEU A 93 -8.51 0.03 8.51
C LEU A 93 -8.78 1.46 8.06
N ALA A 94 -9.95 1.98 8.39
CA ALA A 94 -10.31 3.38 8.16
C ALA A 94 -11.01 3.96 9.41
N TRP A 95 -10.59 5.15 9.83
CA TRP A 95 -11.14 5.90 10.97
C TRP A 95 -12.12 6.98 10.54
N SER A 96 -12.28 7.20 9.23
CA SER A 96 -13.33 8.10 8.71
C SER A 96 -13.90 7.61 7.38
N TRP A 97 -15.11 8.06 7.06
CA TRP A 97 -15.73 7.78 5.77
C TRP A 97 -14.94 8.33 4.58
N LEU A 98 -14.25 9.46 4.78
CA LEU A 98 -13.40 10.07 3.77
C LEU A 98 -12.18 9.19 3.48
N GLU A 99 -11.57 8.66 4.53
CA GLU A 99 -10.42 7.77 4.42
C GLU A 99 -10.79 6.46 3.73
N ALA A 100 -11.91 5.84 4.14
CA ALA A 100 -12.45 4.64 3.52
C ALA A 100 -12.73 4.84 2.01
N ALA A 101 -13.32 5.98 1.64
CA ALA A 101 -13.54 6.33 0.24
C ALA A 101 -12.23 6.53 -0.53
N ARG A 102 -11.26 7.24 0.06
CA ARG A 102 -9.95 7.47 -0.55
C ARG A 102 -9.18 6.17 -0.79
N TYR A 103 -9.30 5.19 0.10
CA TYR A 103 -8.73 3.86 -0.11
C TYR A 103 -9.34 3.17 -1.32
N LEU A 104 -10.67 3.13 -1.44
CA LEU A 104 -11.33 2.57 -2.63
C LEU A 104 -10.88 3.27 -3.93
N GLU A 105 -10.85 4.59 -3.93
CA GLU A 105 -10.40 5.37 -5.10
C GLU A 105 -8.95 5.04 -5.48
N THR A 106 -8.09 4.85 -4.48
CA THR A 106 -6.68 4.49 -4.70
C THR A 106 -6.57 3.09 -5.29
N PHE A 107 -7.28 2.10 -4.74
CA PHE A 107 -7.28 0.74 -5.31
C PHE A 107 -7.77 0.73 -6.76
N LYS A 108 -8.83 1.50 -7.07
CA LYS A 108 -9.32 1.65 -8.44
C LYS A 108 -8.29 2.32 -9.36
N ALA A 109 -7.68 3.42 -8.92
CA ALA A 109 -6.69 4.16 -9.72
C ALA A 109 -5.40 3.36 -10.00
N TYR A 110 -5.12 2.32 -9.19
CA TYR A 110 -3.93 1.49 -9.30
C TYR A 110 -4.21 0.09 -9.86
N GLU A 111 -5.45 -0.23 -10.24
CA GLU A 111 -5.82 -1.57 -10.71
C GLU A 111 -5.02 -2.04 -11.96
N ASN A 112 -4.59 -1.11 -12.81
CA ASN A 112 -3.85 -1.35 -14.05
C ASN A 112 -2.38 -0.92 -13.98
N LYS A 113 -1.92 -0.43 -12.82
CA LYS A 113 -0.56 0.08 -12.66
C LYS A 113 0.41 -1.06 -12.36
N SER A 114 1.53 -1.10 -13.09
CA SER A 114 2.58 -2.10 -12.87
C SER A 114 3.37 -1.82 -11.58
N ALA A 115 3.86 -2.90 -10.95
CA ALA A 115 4.80 -2.84 -9.82
C ALA A 115 6.10 -2.09 -10.14
N THR A 116 6.41 -1.86 -11.43
CA THR A 116 7.52 -1.01 -11.87
C THR A 116 7.46 0.41 -11.28
N ILE A 117 6.28 0.91 -10.92
CA ILE A 117 6.14 2.23 -10.28
C ILE A 117 6.83 2.28 -8.90
N ILE A 118 6.92 1.13 -8.21
CA ILE A 118 7.53 1.01 -6.88
C ILE A 118 9.06 0.85 -6.99
N LYS A 119 9.57 0.46 -8.17
CA LYS A 119 11.02 0.31 -8.35
C LYS A 119 11.70 1.65 -8.17
N GLU A 120 12.85 1.60 -7.49
CA GLU A 120 13.75 2.73 -7.37
C GLU A 120 14.09 3.28 -8.77
N LYS A 121 13.85 4.58 -8.94
CA LYS A 121 14.27 5.28 -10.14
C LYS A 121 15.75 5.60 -9.97
N VAL A 122 16.61 4.72 -10.49
CA VAL A 122 18.04 5.00 -10.53
C VAL A 122 18.24 6.17 -11.49
N GLU A 123 18.55 7.35 -10.95
CA GLU A 123 18.90 8.51 -11.75
C GLU A 123 20.14 8.17 -12.59
N ALA A 124 20.03 8.32 -13.91
CA ALA A 124 21.10 7.91 -14.83
C ALA A 124 22.34 8.81 -14.72
N GLU A 125 22.15 10.03 -14.22
CA GLU A 125 23.18 11.06 -14.09
C GLU A 125 24.27 10.68 -13.09
N PHE A 126 25.48 11.19 -13.35
CA PHE A 126 26.68 10.84 -12.57
C PHE A 126 26.64 11.35 -11.13
N LEU A 127 26.19 12.60 -10.93
CA LEU A 127 26.23 13.25 -9.61
C LEU A 127 25.29 12.58 -8.57
N PRO A 128 24.05 12.16 -8.91
CA PRO A 128 23.22 11.36 -8.01
C PRO A 128 23.86 10.03 -7.61
N LYS A 129 24.46 9.30 -8.57
CA LYS A 129 25.18 8.04 -8.29
C LYS A 129 26.39 8.25 -7.39
N ALA A 130 27.16 9.32 -7.63
CA ALA A 130 28.30 9.64 -6.80
C ALA A 130 27.88 10.05 -5.38
N ASN A 131 26.78 10.80 -5.23
CA ASN A 131 26.20 11.10 -3.92
C ASN A 131 25.80 9.82 -3.18
N ASP A 132 25.07 8.92 -3.82
CA ASP A 132 24.60 7.69 -3.19
C ASP A 132 25.77 6.79 -2.72
N VAL A 133 26.80 6.64 -3.57
CA VAL A 133 28.00 5.85 -3.23
C VAL A 133 28.81 6.50 -2.11
N LEU A 134 29.10 7.80 -2.19
CA LEU A 134 30.01 8.46 -1.24
C LEU A 134 29.34 8.79 0.11
N THR A 135 28.03 9.06 0.12
CA THR A 135 27.27 9.26 1.37
C THR A 135 26.98 7.97 2.12
N SER A 136 27.30 6.80 1.55
CA SER A 136 27.35 5.54 2.30
C SER A 136 28.42 5.55 3.42
N ILE A 137 29.42 6.44 3.30
CA ILE A 137 30.42 6.67 4.34
C ILE A 137 29.82 7.59 5.41
N ARG A 138 29.75 7.11 6.65
CA ARG A 138 29.04 7.75 7.78
C ARG A 138 29.37 9.23 7.99
N SER A 139 30.58 9.66 7.65
CA SER A 139 31.07 11.03 7.86
C SER A 139 30.94 11.94 6.64
N VAL A 140 30.46 11.45 5.51
CA VAL A 140 30.43 12.19 4.24
C VAL A 140 29.00 12.63 3.94
N ASN A 141 28.79 13.93 3.80
CA ASN A 141 27.51 14.52 3.42
C ASN A 141 27.48 14.89 1.92
N LYS A 142 26.31 15.29 1.39
CA LYS A 142 26.16 15.67 -0.03
C LYS A 142 27.03 16.87 -0.45
N THR A 143 27.29 17.81 0.45
CA THR A 143 28.16 18.97 0.22
C THR A 143 29.63 18.52 0.12
N ASP A 144 30.04 17.58 0.96
CA ASP A 144 31.38 16.99 0.93
C ASP A 144 31.59 16.25 -0.40
N VAL A 145 30.59 15.53 -0.89
CA VAL A 145 30.65 14.86 -2.20
C VAL A 145 30.89 15.85 -3.34
N ILE A 146 30.18 16.98 -3.36
CA ILE A 146 30.39 18.02 -4.37
C ILE A 146 31.82 18.58 -4.27
N THR A 147 32.29 18.82 -3.05
CA THR A 147 33.64 19.34 -2.79
C THR A 147 34.71 18.35 -3.25
N LEU A 148 34.62 17.08 -2.85
CA LEU A 148 35.53 16.01 -3.25
C LEU A 148 35.55 15.81 -4.76
N LEU A 149 34.39 15.82 -5.43
CA LEU A 149 34.31 15.70 -6.88
C LEU A 149 34.89 16.94 -7.58
N SER A 150 34.77 18.14 -7.00
CA SER A 150 35.38 19.35 -7.55
C SER A 150 36.91 19.36 -7.41
N THR A 151 37.44 18.80 -6.31
CA THR A 151 38.87 18.74 -6.02
C THR A 151 39.57 17.64 -6.84
N PHE A 152 39.01 16.43 -6.87
CA PHE A 152 39.66 15.27 -7.48
C PHE A 152 39.18 14.95 -8.89
N GLY A 153 38.10 15.59 -9.35
CA GLY A 153 37.51 15.49 -10.70
C GLY A 153 36.83 14.15 -11.00
N THR A 154 37.42 13.03 -10.57
CA THR A 154 36.92 11.67 -10.80
C THR A 154 36.91 10.88 -9.50
N VAL A 155 35.99 9.93 -9.37
CA VAL A 155 35.96 8.99 -8.23
C VAL A 155 37.27 8.20 -8.14
N LYS A 156 37.88 7.87 -9.29
CA LYS A 156 39.20 7.23 -9.33
C LYS A 156 40.29 8.12 -8.72
N GLY A 157 40.28 9.41 -9.01
CA GLY A 157 41.20 10.39 -8.41
C GLY A 157 41.03 10.43 -6.90
N LEU A 158 39.79 10.52 -6.43
CA LEU A 158 39.45 10.49 -5.00
C LEU A 158 39.95 9.21 -4.30
N MET A 159 39.77 8.04 -4.91
CA MET A 159 40.20 6.76 -4.33
C MET A 159 41.72 6.58 -4.28
N ASN A 160 42.49 7.31 -5.10
CA ASN A 160 43.95 7.26 -5.11
C ASN A 160 44.59 8.46 -4.41
N ALA A 161 43.78 9.34 -3.81
CA ALA A 161 44.28 10.48 -3.05
C ALA A 161 45.04 10.00 -1.81
N SER A 162 46.15 10.67 -1.51
CA SER A 162 46.92 10.42 -0.29
C SER A 162 46.21 10.99 0.95
N MET A 163 46.59 10.52 2.15
CA MET A 163 46.05 11.06 3.41
C MET A 163 46.34 12.55 3.62
N GLU A 164 47.31 13.13 2.90
CA GLU A 164 47.62 14.56 2.96
C GLU A 164 46.71 15.39 2.02
N GLU A 165 46.13 14.75 1.00
CA GLU A 165 45.24 15.39 0.02
C GLU A 165 43.75 15.27 0.41
N LEU A 166 43.41 14.30 1.27
CA LEU A 166 42.06 14.01 1.80
C LEU A 166 41.71 14.85 3.04
#